data_AF-A0A2P4ZWW2-F1
#
_entry.id   AF-A0A2P4ZWW2-F1
#
_cell.length_a   1.000
_cell.length_b   1.000
_cell.length_c   1.000
_cell.angle_alpha   90.00
_cell.angle_beta   90.00
_cell.angle_gamma   90.00
#
_symmetry.space_group_name_H-M   'P 1'
#
loop_
_entity.id
_entity.type
_entity.pdbx_description
1 polymer ?
#
loop_
_entity_poly.entity_id
_entity_poly.type
_entity_poly.pdbx_seq_one_letter_code
_entity_poly.pdbx_strand_id
1 'polypeptide(L)'
;MFEYTDYHTVFPAGAQVPYDRKRIHEIEARRKDLGGQLFMDRVLKALGISKKYVAHPSLVPDFADDIVITLVQHASDGDYDLALSYYHTVQPVLKSSKALELIFGAMAQTNVTEALLCSRTYPEYTRELLFRQLIAETLGSKSGQADELAFLPFDSLEEVWFEEYLSTGEGRNLKKAKDTLLVRKIASDRFGEIRTQRTSSQWGPVLEGIKLGIEGQFE
;
A
#
# COMPACT_ATOMS: atom_id res chain seq x y z
N MET A 1 -0.72 39.34 12.89
CA MET A 1 -0.81 38.02 12.23
C MET A 1 0.18 38.06 11.07
N PHE A 2 1.20 37.20 11.04
CA PHE A 2 2.18 37.20 9.95
C PHE A 2 1.52 36.67 8.69
N GLU A 3 1.61 37.42 7.59
CA GLU A 3 1.08 37.01 6.29
C GLU A 3 2.09 36.07 5.62
N TYR A 4 1.95 34.77 5.88
CA TYR A 4 2.87 33.72 5.43
C TYR A 4 2.76 33.40 3.93
N THR A 5 1.77 33.99 3.24
CA THR A 5 1.54 33.81 1.80
C THR A 5 2.46 34.66 0.93
N ASP A 6 3.07 35.71 1.48
CA ASP A 6 4.05 36.53 0.78
C ASP A 6 5.48 36.04 1.06
N TYR A 7 6.09 35.43 0.05
CA TYR A 7 7.46 34.91 0.10
C TYR A 7 8.47 35.97 0.55
N HIS A 8 8.33 37.23 0.11
CA HIS A 8 9.28 38.29 0.46
C HIS A 8 9.13 38.77 1.91
N THR A 9 7.95 38.57 2.49
CA THR A 9 7.67 38.85 3.90
C THR A 9 8.24 37.75 4.81
N VAL A 10 8.21 36.49 4.38
CA VAL A 10 8.78 35.35 5.14
C VAL A 10 10.31 35.22 4.93
N PHE A 11 10.78 35.49 3.72
CA PHE A 11 12.19 35.39 3.31
C PHE A 11 12.65 36.69 2.65
N PRO A 12 13.04 37.71 3.45
CA PRO A 12 13.52 38.98 2.93
C PRO A 12 14.74 38.79 2.03
N ALA A 13 14.79 39.53 0.90
CA ALA A 13 15.87 39.42 -0.10
C ALA A 13 17.28 39.80 0.42
N GLY A 14 17.39 40.26 1.66
CA GLY A 14 18.65 40.51 2.37
C GLY A 14 18.77 39.80 3.71
N ALA A 15 17.89 38.83 4.01
CA ALA A 15 17.99 38.05 5.23
C ALA A 15 19.30 37.27 5.24
N GLN A 16 20.07 37.43 6.31
CA GLN A 16 21.33 36.73 6.48
C GLN A 16 21.02 35.23 6.53
N VAL A 17 21.43 34.52 5.49
CA VAL A 17 21.24 33.07 5.40
C VAL A 17 21.87 32.45 6.66
N PRO A 18 21.15 31.62 7.44
CA PRO A 18 21.62 31.13 8.74
C PRO A 18 22.81 30.16 8.64
N TYR A 19 23.38 29.98 7.45
CA TYR A 19 24.46 29.05 7.18
C TYR A 19 25.79 29.79 7.03
N ASP A 20 26.82 29.26 7.68
CA ASP A 20 28.18 29.77 7.56
C ASP A 20 28.72 29.59 6.13
N ARG A 21 29.64 30.47 5.71
CA ARG A 21 30.30 30.41 4.38
C ARG A 21 30.89 29.04 4.04
N LYS A 22 31.41 28.32 5.04
CA LYS A 22 31.97 26.96 4.88
C LYS A 22 30.89 25.97 4.45
N ARG A 23 29.74 25.98 5.12
CA ARG A 23 28.59 25.14 4.77
C ARG A 23 28.03 25.49 3.41
N ILE A 24 27.94 26.77 3.07
CA ILE A 24 27.47 27.22 1.75
C ILE A 24 28.36 26.65 0.64
N HIS A 25 29.69 26.76 0.78
CA HIS A 25 30.63 26.19 -0.18
C HIS A 25 30.51 24.66 -0.30
N GLU A 26 30.31 23.96 0.82
CA GLU A 26 30.12 22.51 0.80
C GLU A 26 28.82 22.11 0.08
N ILE A 27 27.73 22.83 0.32
CA ILE A 27 26.44 22.62 -0.36
C ILE A 27 26.60 22.84 -1.87
N GLU A 28 27.31 23.89 -2.29
CA GLU A 28 27.58 24.16 -3.70
C GLU A 28 28.49 23.12 -4.36
N ALA A 29 29.51 22.62 -3.64
CA ALA A 29 30.39 21.57 -4.13
C ALA A 29 29.62 20.25 -4.36
N ARG A 30 28.85 19.79 -3.36
CA ARG A 30 28.02 18.58 -3.50
C ARG A 30 26.96 18.73 -4.58
N ARG A 31 26.43 19.94 -4.77
CA ARG A 31 25.49 20.23 -5.85
C ARG A 31 26.13 20.05 -7.22
N LYS A 32 27.39 20.47 -7.39
CA LYS A 32 28.14 20.24 -8.64
C LYS A 32 28.39 18.74 -8.88
N ASP A 33 28.78 18.01 -7.84
CA ASP A 33 29.01 16.55 -7.92
C ASP A 33 27.74 15.79 -8.35
N LEU A 34 26.57 16.26 -7.94
CA LEU A 34 25.26 15.70 -8.31
C LEU A 34 24.72 16.18 -9.67
N GLY A 35 25.57 16.82 -10.49
CA GLY A 35 25.21 17.29 -11.84
C GLY A 35 24.43 18.60 -11.86
N GLY A 36 24.53 19.41 -10.81
CA GLY A 36 23.90 20.72 -10.70
C GLY A 36 22.39 20.70 -10.39
N GLN A 37 21.77 19.51 -10.41
CA GLN A 37 20.34 19.31 -10.18
C GLN A 37 20.11 18.75 -8.77
N LEU A 38 19.20 19.40 -8.03
CA LEU A 38 18.78 18.92 -6.71
C LEU A 38 17.77 17.77 -6.86
N PHE A 39 17.55 16.99 -5.79
CA PHE A 39 16.47 16.00 -5.73
C PHE A 39 15.14 16.61 -6.18
N MET A 40 14.80 17.80 -5.67
CA MET A 40 13.60 18.54 -6.06
C MET A 40 13.59 18.90 -7.54
N ASP A 41 14.74 19.23 -8.16
CA ASP A 41 14.79 19.50 -9.61
C ASP A 41 14.44 18.26 -10.43
N ARG A 42 14.87 17.07 -9.98
CA ARG A 42 14.56 15.79 -10.65
C ARG A 42 13.10 15.42 -10.48
N VAL A 43 12.56 15.56 -9.27
CA VAL A 43 11.13 15.33 -8.97
C VAL A 43 10.25 16.28 -9.78
N LEU A 44 10.53 17.59 -9.76
CA LEU A 44 9.75 18.58 -10.50
C LEU A 44 9.82 18.35 -12.01
N LYS A 45 10.99 17.96 -12.53
CA LYS A 45 11.15 17.62 -13.95
C LYS A 45 10.34 16.37 -14.32
N ALA A 46 10.35 15.33 -13.48
CA ALA A 46 9.56 14.13 -13.69
C ALA A 46 8.05 14.43 -13.67
N LEU A 47 7.62 15.37 -12.82
CA LEU A 47 6.23 15.82 -12.72
C LEU A 47 5.84 16.88 -13.78
N GLY A 48 6.77 17.33 -14.63
CA GLY A 48 6.51 18.39 -15.62
C GLY A 48 6.30 19.79 -15.03
N ILE A 49 6.63 20.01 -13.75
CA ILE A 49 6.40 21.26 -13.01
C ILE A 49 7.58 22.21 -13.21
N SER A 50 7.31 23.41 -13.74
CA SER A 50 8.33 24.46 -13.87
C SER A 50 8.70 25.05 -12.52
N LYS A 51 9.99 25.28 -12.28
CA LYS A 51 10.56 25.82 -11.02
C LYS A 51 9.94 27.15 -10.58
N LYS A 52 9.34 27.89 -11.52
CA LYS A 52 8.62 29.16 -11.27
C LYS A 52 7.36 28.98 -10.41
N TYR A 53 6.77 27.78 -10.39
CA TYR A 53 5.57 27.46 -9.62
C TYR A 53 5.87 26.95 -8.21
N VAL A 54 7.14 26.67 -7.88
CA VAL A 54 7.58 26.12 -6.58
C VAL A 54 7.65 27.19 -5.49
N ALA A 55 7.81 28.46 -5.89
CA ALA A 55 7.82 29.59 -4.95
C ALA A 55 6.44 29.88 -4.34
N HIS A 56 5.38 29.27 -4.87
CA HIS A 56 4.11 29.16 -4.18
C HIS A 56 4.08 27.83 -3.44
N PRO A 57 4.14 27.81 -2.09
CA PRO A 57 4.14 26.58 -1.28
C PRO A 57 2.81 25.80 -1.33
N SER A 58 1.87 26.23 -2.18
CA SER A 58 0.75 25.41 -2.60
C SER A 58 1.17 24.63 -3.84
N LEU A 59 1.74 23.43 -3.65
CA LEU A 59 1.45 22.35 -4.60
C LEU A 59 -0.07 22.30 -4.64
N VAL A 60 -0.66 22.86 -5.69
CA VAL A 60 -2.10 22.78 -5.87
C VAL A 60 -2.41 21.28 -5.81
N PRO A 61 -3.41 20.84 -5.02
CA PRO A 61 -3.74 19.41 -4.85
C PRO A 61 -3.96 18.62 -6.15
N ASP A 62 -3.96 19.30 -7.29
CA ASP A 62 -4.19 18.75 -8.63
C ASP A 62 -3.14 17.76 -9.13
N PHE A 63 -1.94 17.70 -8.54
CA PHE A 63 -0.89 16.76 -8.99
C PHE A 63 -0.73 15.52 -8.10
N ALA A 64 -1.54 15.35 -7.07
CA ALA A 64 -1.36 14.24 -6.14
C ALA A 64 -1.42 12.86 -6.82
N ASP A 65 -2.37 12.71 -7.74
CA ASP A 65 -2.51 11.52 -8.58
C ASP A 65 -1.25 11.25 -9.41
N ASP A 66 -0.74 12.25 -10.12
CA ASP A 66 0.46 12.11 -10.95
C ASP A 66 1.70 11.78 -10.12
N ILE A 67 1.81 12.37 -8.92
CA ILE A 67 2.90 12.07 -7.98
C ILE A 67 2.82 10.61 -7.54
N VAL A 68 1.67 10.17 -7.05
CA VAL A 68 1.46 8.78 -6.62
C VAL A 68 1.74 7.80 -7.75
N ILE A 69 1.14 8.01 -8.93
CA ILE A 69 1.33 7.15 -10.09
C ILE A 69 2.82 7.08 -10.45
N THR A 70 3.51 8.22 -10.52
CA THR A 70 4.93 8.28 -10.88
C THR A 70 5.79 7.55 -9.85
N LEU A 71 5.56 7.78 -8.55
CA LEU A 71 6.33 7.16 -7.48
C LEU A 71 6.15 5.64 -7.45
N VAL A 72 4.93 5.14 -7.58
CA VAL A 72 4.66 3.70 -7.59
C VAL A 72 5.23 3.04 -8.86
N GLN A 73 5.06 3.66 -10.03
CA GLN A 73 5.52 3.08 -11.30
C GLN A 73 7.05 3.04 -11.46
N HIS A 74 7.77 3.93 -10.78
CA HIS A 74 9.23 4.00 -10.83
C HIS A 74 9.90 3.41 -9.58
N ALA A 75 9.13 2.76 -8.70
CA ALA A 75 9.66 1.99 -7.59
C ALA A 75 10.57 0.86 -8.11
N SER A 76 11.84 0.85 -7.68
CA SER A 76 12.77 -0.21 -8.00
C SER A 76 12.50 -1.43 -7.13
N ASP A 77 12.44 -2.62 -7.73
CA ASP A 77 12.33 -3.91 -7.02
C ASP A 77 11.16 -4.02 -6.02
N GLY A 78 10.08 -3.26 -6.22
CA GLY A 78 8.93 -3.24 -5.31
C GLY A 78 9.16 -2.43 -4.03
N ASP A 79 10.20 -1.60 -3.97
CA ASP A 79 10.43 -0.64 -2.89
C ASP A 79 9.47 0.56 -3.04
N TYR A 80 8.34 0.47 -2.34
CA TYR A 80 7.30 1.51 -2.34
C TYR A 80 7.45 2.53 -1.21
N ASP A 81 8.55 2.51 -0.44
CA ASP A 81 8.72 3.34 0.77
C ASP A 81 8.51 4.82 0.48
N LEU A 82 9.03 5.31 -0.66
CA LEU A 82 8.88 6.71 -1.05
C LEU A 82 7.42 7.08 -1.39
N ALA A 83 6.71 6.19 -2.10
CA ALA A 83 5.32 6.40 -2.48
C ALA A 83 4.41 6.38 -1.24
N LEU A 84 4.60 5.41 -0.35
CA LEU A 84 3.86 5.28 0.90
C LEU A 84 4.18 6.43 1.86
N SER A 85 5.45 6.81 2.01
CA SER A 85 5.84 7.98 2.81
C SER A 85 5.15 9.25 2.34
N TYR A 86 5.07 9.49 1.02
CA TYR A 86 4.32 10.61 0.46
C TYR A 86 2.83 10.52 0.82
N TYR A 87 2.21 9.35 0.61
CA TYR A 87 0.78 9.14 0.90
C TYR A 87 0.44 9.37 2.38
N HIS A 88 1.22 8.83 3.31
CA HIS A 88 0.98 8.99 4.74
C HIS A 88 1.22 10.41 5.25
N THR A 89 2.19 11.12 4.68
CA THR A 89 2.55 12.47 5.13
C THR A 89 1.61 13.54 4.57
N VAL A 90 1.19 13.39 3.32
CA VAL A 90 0.38 14.41 2.62
C VAL A 90 -1.11 14.11 2.72
N GLN A 91 -1.50 12.84 2.93
CA GLN A 91 -2.90 12.37 2.90
C GLN A 91 -3.69 12.98 1.73
N PRO A 92 -3.21 12.80 0.48
CA PRO A 92 -3.81 13.46 -0.66
C PRO A 92 -5.22 12.94 -0.95
N VAL A 93 -6.09 13.82 -1.47
CA VAL A 93 -7.37 13.42 -2.06
C VAL A 93 -7.11 12.95 -3.50
N LEU A 94 -7.15 11.64 -3.71
CA LEU A 94 -6.96 11.04 -5.03
C LEU A 94 -8.22 11.15 -5.87
N LYS A 95 -8.10 11.66 -7.10
CA LYS A 95 -9.25 11.91 -8.00
C LYS A 95 -9.48 10.76 -8.99
N SER A 96 -8.42 10.04 -9.36
CA SER A 96 -8.45 8.95 -10.32
C SER A 96 -8.44 7.59 -9.62
N SER A 97 -9.21 6.65 -10.17
CA SER A 97 -9.19 5.25 -9.72
C SER A 97 -7.79 4.64 -9.86
N LYS A 98 -7.07 4.99 -10.93
CA LYS A 98 -5.72 4.51 -11.21
C LYS A 98 -4.73 4.86 -10.10
N ALA A 99 -4.72 6.10 -9.62
CA ALA A 99 -3.82 6.50 -8.54
C ALA A 99 -4.15 5.75 -7.25
N LEU A 100 -5.43 5.60 -6.94
CA LEU A 100 -5.91 4.83 -5.78
C LEU A 100 -5.51 3.36 -5.87
N GLU A 101 -5.78 2.69 -6.99
CA GLU A 101 -5.43 1.28 -7.21
C GLU A 101 -3.92 1.05 -7.10
N LEU A 102 -3.10 1.95 -7.65
CA LEU A 102 -1.64 1.82 -7.59
C LEU A 102 -1.10 1.97 -6.17
N ILE A 103 -1.51 3.02 -5.43
CA ILE A 103 -1.04 3.20 -4.05
C ILE A 103 -1.57 2.13 -3.12
N PHE A 104 -2.80 1.67 -3.34
CA PHE A 104 -3.40 0.59 -2.57
C PHE A 104 -2.68 -0.74 -2.82
N GLY A 105 -2.33 -1.04 -4.08
CA GLY A 105 -1.54 -2.22 -4.42
C GLY A 105 -0.15 -2.18 -3.77
N ALA A 106 0.52 -1.04 -3.82
CA ALA A 106 1.79 -0.82 -3.11
C ALA A 106 1.64 -1.06 -1.59
N MET A 107 0.59 -0.51 -0.99
CA MET A 107 0.28 -0.71 0.44
C MET A 107 0.01 -2.19 0.76
N ALA A 108 -0.75 -2.90 -0.07
CA ALA A 108 -1.05 -4.32 0.12
C ALA A 108 0.20 -5.22 0.04
N GLN A 109 1.18 -4.84 -0.79
CA GLN A 109 2.46 -5.54 -0.90
C GLN A 109 3.44 -5.21 0.24
N THR A 110 3.27 -4.07 0.91
CA THR A 110 4.14 -3.65 2.03
C THR A 110 3.55 -4.01 3.39
N ASN A 111 2.24 -3.85 3.59
CA ASN A 111 1.54 -4.11 4.83
C ASN A 111 0.05 -4.46 4.60
N VAL A 112 -0.26 -5.76 4.68
CA VAL A 112 -1.61 -6.31 4.44
C VAL A 112 -2.63 -5.79 5.46
N THR A 113 -2.22 -5.62 6.73
CA THR A 113 -3.10 -5.13 7.80
C THR A 113 -3.51 -3.69 7.54
N GLU A 114 -2.55 -2.84 7.14
CA GLU A 114 -2.81 -1.46 6.81
C GLU A 114 -3.74 -1.33 5.59
N ALA A 115 -3.47 -2.10 4.53
CA ALA A 115 -4.32 -2.11 3.35
C ALA A 115 -5.76 -2.55 3.66
N LEU A 116 -5.95 -3.56 4.53
CA LEU A 116 -7.27 -3.95 5.02
C LEU A 116 -7.97 -2.77 5.71
N LEU A 117 -7.31 -2.13 6.68
CA LEU A 117 -7.89 -0.98 7.38
C LEU A 117 -8.19 0.20 6.45
N CYS A 118 -7.34 0.44 5.45
CA CYS A 118 -7.55 1.47 4.44
C CYS A 118 -8.80 1.19 3.60
N SER A 119 -9.00 -0.04 3.13
CA SER A 119 -10.18 -0.42 2.33
C SER A 119 -11.50 -0.11 3.04
N ARG A 120 -11.54 -0.26 4.37
CA ARG A 120 -12.72 -0.02 5.22
C ARG A 120 -13.13 1.44 5.32
N THR A 121 -12.26 2.37 4.89
CA THR A 121 -12.57 3.80 4.86
C THR A 121 -13.45 4.20 3.67
N TYR A 122 -13.62 3.31 2.69
CA TYR A 122 -14.38 3.56 1.47
C TYR A 122 -15.81 2.99 1.54
N PRO A 123 -16.74 3.53 0.73
CA PRO A 123 -18.07 2.94 0.55
C PRO A 123 -18.00 1.48 0.05
N GLU A 124 -19.02 0.70 0.38
CA GLU A 124 -19.05 -0.77 0.19
C GLU A 124 -18.57 -1.24 -1.18
N TYR A 125 -19.08 -0.67 -2.28
CA TYR A 125 -18.67 -1.06 -3.64
C TYR A 125 -17.16 -0.90 -3.88
N THR A 126 -16.59 0.25 -3.48
CA THR A 126 -15.15 0.51 -3.64
C THR A 126 -14.34 -0.32 -2.65
N ARG A 127 -14.85 -0.49 -1.42
CA ARG A 127 -14.23 -1.35 -0.41
C ARG A 127 -14.10 -2.79 -0.90
N GLU A 128 -15.12 -3.36 -1.51
CA GLU A 128 -15.08 -4.72 -2.07
C GLU A 128 -14.03 -4.83 -3.19
N LEU A 129 -13.98 -3.85 -4.11
CA LEU A 129 -12.98 -3.83 -5.18
C LEU A 129 -11.55 -3.81 -4.61
N LEU A 130 -11.29 -2.92 -3.65
CA LEU A 130 -9.99 -2.83 -2.98
C LEU A 130 -9.67 -4.08 -2.17
N PHE A 131 -10.65 -4.69 -1.51
CA PHE A 131 -10.47 -5.93 -0.77
C PHE A 131 -10.11 -7.11 -1.69
N ARG A 132 -10.75 -7.23 -2.86
CA ARG A 132 -10.37 -8.22 -3.87
C ARG A 132 -8.96 -7.96 -4.41
N GLN A 133 -8.59 -6.69 -4.62
CA GLN A 133 -7.23 -6.30 -4.99
C GLN A 133 -6.21 -6.69 -3.90
N LEU A 134 -6.52 -6.45 -2.61
CA LEU A 134 -5.68 -6.86 -1.48
C LEU A 134 -5.34 -8.35 -1.55
N ILE A 135 -6.35 -9.20 -1.75
CA ILE A 135 -6.15 -10.66 -1.87
C ILE A 135 -5.25 -10.98 -3.07
N ALA A 136 -5.50 -10.36 -4.22
CA ALA A 136 -4.74 -10.59 -5.45
C ALA A 136 -3.26 -10.24 -5.28
N GLU A 137 -2.98 -9.06 -4.72
CA GLU A 137 -1.62 -8.54 -4.51
C GLU A 137 -0.87 -9.37 -3.47
N THR A 138 -1.51 -9.70 -2.33
CA THR A 138 -0.88 -10.45 -1.26
C THR A 138 -0.59 -11.91 -1.63
N LEU A 139 -1.48 -12.57 -2.39
CA LEU A 139 -1.26 -13.96 -2.84
C LEU A 139 -0.44 -14.06 -4.14
N GLY A 140 -0.40 -12.99 -4.94
CA GLY A 140 0.40 -12.89 -6.16
C GLY A 140 1.84 -12.45 -5.92
N SER A 141 2.10 -11.74 -4.82
CA SER A 141 3.44 -11.29 -4.43
C SER A 141 4.35 -12.46 -4.05
N LYS A 142 5.66 -12.25 -4.20
CA LYS A 142 6.71 -13.14 -3.67
C LYS A 142 6.91 -12.94 -2.16
N SER A 143 6.23 -11.96 -1.55
CA SER A 143 6.36 -11.67 -0.13
C SER A 143 5.83 -12.82 0.74
N GLY A 144 6.38 -12.96 1.96
CA GLY A 144 5.92 -13.93 2.95
C GLY A 144 4.55 -13.63 3.56
N GLN A 145 3.94 -12.50 3.18
CA GLN A 145 2.71 -11.97 3.81
C GLN A 145 1.44 -12.74 3.42
N ALA A 146 1.51 -13.61 2.40
CA ALA A 146 0.42 -14.50 2.03
C ALA A 146 -0.08 -15.37 3.20
N ASP A 147 0.81 -15.65 4.16
CA ASP A 147 0.46 -16.45 5.33
C ASP A 147 -0.28 -15.62 6.39
N GLU A 148 -0.07 -14.30 6.45
CA GLU A 148 -0.76 -13.39 7.38
C GLU A 148 -2.22 -13.15 6.97
N LEU A 149 -2.50 -13.15 5.66
CA LEU A 149 -3.84 -12.85 5.11
C LEU A 149 -4.93 -13.74 5.72
N ALA A 150 -4.64 -15.03 5.94
CA ALA A 150 -5.60 -15.98 6.50
C ALA A 150 -5.95 -15.71 7.96
N PHE A 151 -5.16 -14.90 8.69
CA PHE A 151 -5.35 -14.61 10.11
C PHE A 151 -5.87 -13.19 10.38
N LEU A 152 -6.10 -12.38 9.34
CA LEU A 152 -6.60 -11.02 9.53
C LEU A 152 -8.03 -10.99 10.09
N PRO A 153 -8.40 -9.98 10.89
CA PRO A 153 -9.73 -9.94 11.50
C PRO A 153 -10.77 -9.39 10.50
N PHE A 154 -11.30 -10.24 9.62
CA PHE A 154 -12.34 -9.89 8.66
C PHE A 154 -13.70 -9.74 9.34
N ASP A 155 -14.52 -8.83 8.82
CA ASP A 155 -15.95 -8.77 9.16
C ASP A 155 -16.78 -9.76 8.32
N SER A 156 -18.08 -9.83 8.57
CA SER A 156 -18.97 -10.77 7.88
C SER A 156 -19.03 -10.58 6.37
N LEU A 157 -18.90 -9.35 5.87
CA LEU A 157 -18.93 -9.08 4.42
C LEU A 157 -17.60 -9.48 3.78
N GLU A 158 -16.50 -9.11 4.42
CA GLU A 158 -15.15 -9.47 4.00
C GLU A 158 -14.95 -10.99 3.96
N GLU A 159 -15.51 -11.75 4.92
CA GLU A 159 -15.53 -13.22 4.85
C GLU A 159 -16.21 -13.73 3.58
N VAL A 160 -17.38 -13.18 3.23
CA VAL A 160 -18.11 -13.59 2.02
C VAL A 160 -17.30 -13.26 0.78
N TRP A 161 -16.80 -12.03 0.67
CA TRP A 161 -15.99 -11.61 -0.48
C TRP A 161 -14.72 -12.44 -0.62
N PHE A 162 -14.07 -12.77 0.49
CA PHE A 162 -12.87 -13.59 0.52
C PHE A 162 -13.14 -15.00 -0.01
N GLU A 163 -14.22 -15.63 0.44
CA GLU A 163 -14.60 -16.96 0.00
C GLU A 163 -15.04 -17.01 -1.46
N GLU A 164 -15.88 -16.07 -1.88
CA GLU A 164 -16.31 -15.97 -3.28
C GLU A 164 -15.13 -15.76 -4.21
N TYR A 165 -14.23 -14.83 -3.88
CA TYR A 165 -13.08 -14.49 -4.71
C TYR A 165 -12.13 -15.68 -4.92
N LEU A 166 -11.86 -16.46 -3.86
CA LEU A 166 -10.93 -17.59 -3.92
C LEU A 166 -11.59 -18.92 -4.33
N SER A 167 -12.91 -19.05 -4.26
CA SER A 167 -13.62 -20.28 -4.63
C SER A 167 -14.13 -20.26 -6.06
N THR A 168 -14.86 -19.21 -6.44
CA THR A 168 -15.57 -19.10 -7.72
C THR A 168 -15.09 -17.94 -8.59
N GLY A 169 -14.51 -16.91 -7.97
CA GLY A 169 -14.04 -15.70 -8.62
C GLY A 169 -12.69 -15.82 -9.33
N GLU A 170 -12.12 -14.67 -9.65
CA GLU A 170 -10.87 -14.53 -10.41
C GLU A 170 -9.65 -15.08 -9.64
N GLY A 171 -9.69 -15.07 -8.31
CA GLY A 171 -8.62 -15.52 -7.44
C GLY A 171 -8.48 -17.04 -7.32
N ARG A 172 -9.41 -17.83 -7.84
CA ARG A 172 -9.44 -19.31 -7.67
C ARG A 172 -8.20 -20.05 -8.14
N ASN A 173 -7.48 -19.47 -9.10
CA ASN A 173 -6.29 -20.07 -9.72
C ASN A 173 -4.98 -19.57 -9.10
N LEU A 174 -5.03 -18.71 -8.08
CA LEU A 174 -3.83 -18.26 -7.37
C LEU A 174 -3.19 -19.46 -6.64
N LYS A 175 -1.85 -19.52 -6.67
CA LYS A 175 -1.09 -20.69 -6.19
C LYS A 175 -1.43 -21.13 -4.76
N LYS A 176 -1.72 -20.17 -3.88
CA LYS A 176 -2.06 -20.41 -2.46
C LYS A 176 -3.57 -20.37 -2.17
N ALA A 177 -4.45 -20.11 -3.15
CA ALA A 177 -5.88 -19.88 -2.92
C ALA A 177 -6.56 -20.94 -2.03
N LYS A 178 -6.40 -22.23 -2.39
CA LYS A 178 -7.02 -23.35 -1.67
C LYS A 178 -6.46 -23.51 -0.25
N ASP A 179 -5.15 -23.32 -0.09
CA ASP A 179 -4.49 -23.43 1.21
C ASP A 179 -4.88 -22.25 2.12
N THR A 180 -4.94 -21.03 1.58
CA THR A 180 -5.37 -19.85 2.35
C THR A 180 -6.83 -19.97 2.79
N LEU A 181 -7.74 -20.46 1.93
CA LEU A 181 -9.13 -20.77 2.31
C LEU A 181 -9.21 -21.80 3.43
N LEU A 182 -8.40 -22.86 3.32
CA LEU A 182 -8.35 -23.91 4.34
C LEU A 182 -7.88 -23.37 5.69
N VAL A 183 -6.76 -22.65 5.69
CA VAL A 183 -6.21 -22.02 6.90
C VAL A 183 -7.20 -21.03 7.49
N ARG A 184 -7.90 -20.25 6.66
CA ARG A 184 -8.93 -19.31 7.12
C ARG A 184 -10.05 -20.01 7.88
N LYS A 185 -10.57 -21.12 7.35
CA LYS A 185 -11.63 -21.91 8.00
C LYS A 185 -11.18 -22.49 9.33
N ILE A 186 -9.93 -22.99 9.40
CA ILE A 186 -9.31 -23.46 10.65
C ILE A 186 -9.20 -22.31 11.66
N ALA A 187 -8.67 -21.16 11.24
CA ALA A 187 -8.49 -19.99 12.10
C ALA A 187 -9.81 -19.40 12.62
N SER A 188 -10.90 -19.61 11.88
CA SER A 188 -12.24 -19.09 12.21
C SER A 188 -13.12 -20.12 12.96
N ASP A 189 -12.56 -21.23 13.44
CA ASP A 189 -13.30 -22.32 14.13
C ASP A 189 -14.40 -22.97 13.26
N ARG A 190 -14.29 -22.88 11.93
CA ARG A 190 -15.27 -23.42 10.97
C ARG A 190 -14.95 -24.87 10.60
N PHE A 191 -14.68 -25.68 11.62
CA PHE A 191 -14.23 -27.07 11.45
C PHE A 191 -15.29 -28.00 10.85
N GLY A 192 -16.59 -27.68 11.01
CA GLY A 192 -17.67 -28.44 10.38
C GLY A 192 -17.60 -28.42 8.85
N GLU A 193 -17.11 -27.32 8.27
CA GLU A 193 -17.03 -27.15 6.82
C GLU A 193 -15.86 -27.92 6.18
N ILE A 194 -14.83 -28.26 6.95
CA ILE A 194 -13.62 -28.93 6.44
C ILE A 194 -13.66 -30.45 6.60
N ARG A 195 -14.71 -31.01 7.20
CA ARG A 195 -14.83 -32.46 7.47
C ARG A 195 -14.73 -33.31 6.20
N THR A 196 -15.38 -32.86 5.13
CA THR A 196 -15.37 -33.55 3.83
C THR A 196 -14.22 -33.11 2.92
N GLN A 197 -13.49 -32.06 3.32
CA GLN A 197 -12.43 -31.49 2.51
C GLN A 197 -11.20 -32.40 2.53
N ARG A 198 -10.63 -32.61 1.34
CA ARG A 198 -9.37 -33.29 1.14
C ARG A 198 -8.37 -32.31 0.56
N THR A 199 -7.15 -32.35 1.09
CA THR A 199 -6.03 -31.61 0.50
C THR A 199 -4.84 -32.54 0.30
N SER A 200 -4.11 -32.32 -0.78
CA SER A 200 -2.79 -32.92 -1.01
C SER A 200 -1.65 -31.96 -0.61
N SER A 201 -1.98 -30.81 -0.03
CA SER A 201 -1.01 -29.83 0.44
C SER A 201 -0.42 -30.21 1.80
N GLN A 202 0.53 -29.40 2.27
CA GLN A 202 1.18 -29.57 3.57
C GLN A 202 0.20 -29.59 4.77
N TRP A 203 -1.03 -29.11 4.58
CA TRP A 203 -2.09 -29.10 5.58
C TRP A 203 -2.83 -30.43 5.75
N GLY A 204 -2.52 -31.45 4.93
CA GLY A 204 -3.14 -32.78 4.99
C GLY A 204 -3.10 -33.42 6.39
N PRO A 205 -1.92 -33.54 7.04
CA PRO A 205 -1.81 -34.11 8.38
C PRO A 205 -2.60 -33.32 9.44
N VAL A 206 -2.62 -31.99 9.33
CA VAL A 206 -3.37 -31.12 10.24
C VAL A 206 -4.88 -31.36 10.09
N LEU A 207 -5.37 -31.49 8.85
CA LEU A 207 -6.78 -31.79 8.60
C LEU A 207 -7.22 -33.13 9.18
N GLU A 208 -6.41 -34.19 9.00
CA GLU A 208 -6.74 -35.50 9.54
C GLU A 208 -6.76 -35.48 11.07
N GLY A 209 -5.81 -34.78 11.71
CA GLY A 209 -5.83 -34.57 13.16
C GLY A 209 -7.09 -33.84 13.65
N ILE A 210 -7.52 -32.79 12.94
CA ILE A 210 -8.74 -32.06 13.28
C ILE A 210 -9.98 -32.96 13.12
N LYS A 211 -10.08 -33.73 12.02
CA LYS A 211 -11.21 -34.65 11.79
C LYS A 211 -11.34 -35.68 12.91
N LEU A 212 -10.23 -36.31 13.29
CA LEU A 212 -10.21 -37.27 14.41
C LEU A 212 -10.67 -36.61 15.72
N GLY A 213 -10.25 -35.38 15.98
CA GLY A 213 -10.66 -34.63 17.19
C GLY A 213 -12.15 -34.30 17.23
N ILE A 214 -12.75 -33.92 16.09
CA ILE A 214 -14.19 -33.64 15.99
C ILE A 214 -15.01 -34.91 16.20
N GLU A 215 -14.57 -36.04 15.63
CA GLU A 215 -15.30 -37.31 15.74
C GLU A 215 -15.32 -37.84 17.18
N GLY A 216 -14.24 -37.64 17.94
CA GLY A 216 -14.18 -37.99 19.36
C GLY A 216 -15.04 -37.14 20.30
N GLN A 217 -15.67 -36.06 19.85
CA GLN A 217 -16.64 -35.29 20.65
C GLN A 217 -18.08 -35.85 20.59
N PHE A 218 -18.34 -36.81 19.70
CA PHE A 218 -19.66 -37.41 19.51
C PHE A 218 -19.75 -38.87 20.03
N GLU A 219 -18.69 -39.39 20.66
CA GLU A 219 -18.67 -40.65 21.43
C GLU A 219 -18.72 -40.37 22.94
#